data_AF-A0A218PA90-F1
#
_entry.id   AF-A0A218PA90-F1
#
_cell.length_a   1.000
_cell.length_b   1.000
_cell.length_c   1.000
_cell.angle_alpha   90.00
_cell.angle_beta   90.00
_cell.angle_gamma   90.00
#
_symmetry.space_group_name_H-M   'P 1'
#
loop_
_entity.id
_entity.type
_entity.pdbx_description
1 polymer ?
#
loop_
_entity_poly.entity_id
_entity_poly.type
_entity_poly.pdbx_seq_one_letter_code
_entity_poly.pdbx_strand_id
1 'polypeptide(L)'
;MHGAALFAAMGVMGVLSFLIALFIAAIFLSLAGKLVGIEKASIGRSMIAILGGGILGGIVTLLVALVFAPLAPLLGFLANLWVIKTVFETGWLRAFLAWLLSAVMAAVIMMLLAAFGLFTIGALSAL
;
A
#
# COMPACT_ATOMS: atom_id res chain seq x y z
N MET A 1 -4.16 22.13 -29.08
CA MET A 1 -4.78 22.36 -27.74
C MET A 1 -5.34 21.08 -27.09
N HIS A 2 -5.54 19.97 -27.81
CA HIS A 2 -6.06 18.71 -27.23
C HIS A 2 -5.05 17.88 -26.41
N GLY A 3 -3.74 18.01 -26.65
CA GLY A 3 -2.73 17.23 -25.93
C GLY A 3 -2.62 17.58 -24.45
N ALA A 4 -2.61 18.88 -24.10
CA ALA A 4 -2.50 19.33 -22.72
C ALA A 4 -3.71 18.91 -21.85
N ALA A 5 -4.91 18.90 -22.43
CA ALA A 5 -6.12 18.41 -21.78
C ALA A 5 -6.07 16.89 -21.52
N LEU A 6 -5.49 16.12 -22.45
CA LEU A 6 -5.27 14.68 -22.32
C LEU A 6 -4.24 14.37 -21.22
N PHE A 7 -3.11 15.09 -21.17
CA PHE A 7 -2.12 14.94 -20.10
C PHE A 7 -2.67 15.35 -18.73
N ALA A 8 -3.47 16.41 -18.67
CA ALA A 8 -4.14 16.82 -17.43
C ALA A 8 -5.15 15.76 -16.96
N ALA A 9 -5.96 15.21 -17.88
CA ALA A 9 -6.91 14.14 -17.56
C ALA A 9 -6.21 12.86 -17.07
N MET A 10 -5.10 12.47 -17.70
CA MET A 10 -4.27 11.33 -17.26
C MET A 10 -3.67 11.57 -15.87
N GLY A 11 -3.19 12.79 -15.59
CA GLY A 11 -2.67 13.17 -14.28
C GLY A 11 -3.72 13.06 -13.17
N VAL A 12 -4.93 13.60 -13.42
CA VAL A 12 -6.05 13.52 -12.47
C VAL A 12 -6.47 12.07 -12.23
N MET A 13 -6.62 11.27 -13.30
CA MET A 13 -6.95 9.85 -13.14
C MET A 13 -5.87 9.08 -12.37
N GLY A 14 -4.59 9.35 -12.63
CA GLY A 14 -3.49 8.71 -11.91
C GLY A 14 -3.52 9.00 -10.40
N VAL A 15 -3.77 10.25 -10.02
CA VAL A 15 -3.91 10.63 -8.60
C VAL A 15 -5.11 9.95 -7.96
N LEU A 16 -6.27 9.94 -8.63
CA LEU A 16 -7.47 9.27 -8.12
C LEU A 16 -7.26 7.76 -7.96
N SER A 17 -6.67 7.09 -8.95
CA SER A 17 -6.33 5.67 -8.86
C SER A 17 -5.37 5.38 -7.71
N PHE A 18 -4.37 6.25 -7.49
CA PHE A 18 -3.45 6.13 -6.36
C PHE A 18 -4.17 6.27 -5.01
N LEU A 19 -5.04 7.27 -4.84
CA LEU A 19 -5.82 7.45 -3.62
C LEU A 19 -6.75 6.27 -3.34
N ILE A 20 -7.41 5.73 -4.37
CA ILE A 20 -8.23 4.52 -4.27
C ILE A 20 -7.37 3.32 -3.85
N ALA A 21 -6.21 3.14 -4.46
CA ALA A 21 -5.29 2.06 -4.10
C ALA A 21 -4.84 2.14 -2.63
N LEU A 22 -4.52 3.33 -2.13
CA LEU A 22 -4.15 3.56 -0.73
C LEU A 22 -5.31 3.23 0.23
N PHE A 23 -6.53 3.62 -0.15
CA PHE A 23 -7.72 3.31 0.65
C PHE A 23 -7.98 1.79 0.70
N ILE A 24 -7.89 1.11 -0.44
CA ILE A 24 -8.02 -0.35 -0.53
C ILE A 24 -6.94 -1.03 0.32
N ALA A 25 -5.68 -0.59 0.22
CA ALA A 25 -4.58 -1.12 1.03
C ALA A 25 -4.83 -0.94 2.54
N ALA A 26 -5.42 0.19 2.95
CA ALA A 26 -5.78 0.43 4.35
C ALA A 26 -6.87 -0.53 4.85
N ILE A 27 -7.84 -0.91 4.00
CA ILE A 27 -8.85 -1.92 4.33
C ILE A 27 -8.15 -3.26 4.61
N PHE A 28 -7.29 -3.72 3.70
CA PHE A 28 -6.56 -4.98 3.88
C PHE A 28 -5.69 -4.97 5.13
N LEU A 29 -4.98 -3.87 5.39
CA LEU A 29 -4.15 -3.76 6.59
C LEU A 29 -4.99 -3.78 7.87
N SER A 30 -6.19 -3.17 7.84
CA SER A 30 -7.11 -3.22 8.98
C SER A 30 -7.61 -4.64 9.23
N LEU A 31 -8.01 -5.36 8.19
CA LEU A 31 -8.44 -6.75 8.28
C LEU A 31 -7.29 -7.64 8.78
N ALA A 32 -6.09 -7.45 8.25
CA ALA A 32 -4.91 -8.21 8.63
C ALA A 32 -4.59 -8.00 10.11
N GLY A 33 -4.62 -6.74 10.57
CA GLY A 33 -4.38 -6.42 11.97
C GLY A 33 -5.40 -7.09 12.90
N LYS A 34 -6.68 -7.12 12.51
CA LYS A 34 -7.72 -7.83 13.28
C LYS A 34 -7.48 -9.34 13.32
N LEU A 35 -7.13 -9.96 12.19
CA LEU A 35 -6.83 -11.40 12.11
C LEU A 35 -5.59 -11.80 12.92
N VAL A 36 -4.60 -10.91 13.02
CA VAL A 36 -3.38 -11.10 13.82
C VAL A 36 -3.61 -10.84 15.31
N GLY A 37 -4.79 -10.36 15.71
CA GLY A 37 -5.13 -10.06 17.11
C GLY A 37 -4.59 -8.72 17.61
N ILE A 38 -4.49 -7.71 16.73
CA ILE A 38 -4.16 -6.35 17.11
C ILE A 38 -5.44 -5.61 17.49
N GLU A 39 -5.63 -5.37 18.79
CA GLU A 39 -6.83 -4.74 19.36
C GLU A 39 -7.14 -3.36 18.75
N LYS A 40 -6.09 -2.59 18.47
CA LYS A 40 -6.19 -1.23 17.93
C LYS A 40 -6.29 -1.19 16.40
N ALA A 41 -6.51 -2.32 15.73
CA ALA A 41 -6.65 -2.35 14.28
C ALA A 41 -7.98 -1.71 13.82
N SER A 42 -7.89 -0.51 13.25
CA SER A 42 -9.01 0.21 12.65
C SER A 42 -8.65 0.76 11.27
N ILE A 43 -9.66 1.01 10.42
CA ILE A 43 -9.44 1.53 9.07
C ILE A 43 -8.73 2.89 9.12
N GLY A 44 -9.11 3.79 10.04
CA GLY A 44 -8.46 5.10 10.17
C GLY A 44 -6.98 4.99 10.56
N ARG A 45 -6.65 4.10 11.50
CA ARG A 45 -5.25 3.81 11.86
C ARG A 45 -4.51 3.16 10.69
N SER A 46 -5.13 2.25 9.95
CA SER A 46 -4.54 1.68 8.74
C SER A 46 -4.25 2.72 7.66
N MET A 47 -5.13 3.69 7.46
CA MET A 47 -4.90 4.78 6.49
C MET A 47 -3.66 5.59 6.88
N ILE A 48 -3.54 5.96 8.16
CA ILE A 48 -2.37 6.67 8.68
C ILE A 48 -1.12 5.80 8.56
N ALA A 49 -1.22 4.50 8.82
CA ALA A 49 -0.10 3.58 8.72
C ALA A 49 0.38 3.39 7.26
N ILE A 50 -0.54 3.27 6.30
CA ILE A 50 -0.24 3.15 4.87
C ILE A 50 0.37 4.46 4.35
N LEU A 51 -0.26 5.61 4.63
CA LEU A 51 0.22 6.92 4.20
C LEU A 51 1.56 7.26 4.87
N GLY A 52 1.60 7.21 6.20
CA GLY A 52 2.79 7.53 6.98
C GLY A 52 3.93 6.55 6.73
N GLY A 53 3.62 5.25 6.62
CA GLY A 53 4.61 4.21 6.33
C GLY A 53 5.14 4.30 4.90
N GLY A 54 4.28 4.65 3.94
CA GLY A 54 4.69 4.89 2.55
C GLY A 54 5.59 6.12 2.42
N ILE A 55 5.19 7.25 3.04
CA ILE A 55 5.95 8.50 3.02
C ILE A 55 7.29 8.32 3.72
N LEU A 56 7.30 7.84 4.98
CA LEU A 56 8.52 7.67 5.74
C LEU A 56 9.43 6.62 5.11
N GLY A 57 8.87 5.48 4.67
CA GLY A 57 9.62 4.44 3.97
C GLY A 57 10.25 4.95 2.67
N GLY A 58 9.51 5.76 1.91
CA GLY A 58 10.01 6.41 0.69
C GLY A 58 11.15 7.39 0.98
N ILE A 59 10.99 8.27 1.97
CA ILE A 59 12.03 9.22 2.39
C ILE A 59 13.29 8.47 2.84
N VAL A 60 13.16 7.45 3.70
CA VAL A 60 14.30 6.65 4.18
C VAL A 60 14.97 5.94 3.02
N THR A 61 14.21 5.35 2.09
CA THR A 61 14.76 4.70 0.90
C THR A 61 15.56 5.70 0.07
N LEU A 62 15.03 6.88 -0.21
CA LEU A 62 15.71 7.90 -1.02
C LEU A 62 17.00 8.37 -0.36
N LEU A 63 16.97 8.69 0.95
CA LEU A 63 18.14 9.16 1.68
C LEU A 63 19.23 8.09 1.77
N VAL A 64 18.85 6.85 2.08
CA VAL A 64 19.81 5.74 2.16
C VAL A 64 20.33 5.40 0.78
N ALA A 65 19.52 5.51 -0.28
CA ALA A 65 19.98 5.22 -1.64
C ALA A 65 21.11 6.13 -2.09
N LEU A 66 21.14 7.39 -1.63
CA LEU A 66 22.20 8.35 -1.92
C LEU A 66 23.55 7.98 -1.29
N VAL A 67 23.55 7.25 -0.18
CA VAL A 67 24.76 6.91 0.60
C VAL A 67 25.16 5.44 0.42
N PHE A 68 24.17 4.55 0.45
CA PHE A 68 24.37 3.10 0.41
C PHE A 68 23.16 2.39 -0.23
N ALA A 69 23.09 2.46 -1.55
CA ALA A 69 22.00 1.92 -2.38
C ALA A 69 21.55 0.49 -2.04
N PRO A 70 22.44 -0.49 -1.75
CA PRO A 70 22.00 -1.86 -1.47
C PRO A 70 21.12 -2.01 -0.21
N LEU A 71 21.28 -1.15 0.81
CA LEU A 71 20.49 -1.21 2.05
C LEU A 71 19.23 -0.35 2.02
N ALA A 72 19.09 0.53 1.02
CA ALA A 72 17.95 1.43 0.89
C ALA A 72 16.58 0.74 0.99
N PRO A 73 16.29 -0.34 0.24
CA PRO A 73 14.98 -0.99 0.33
C PRO A 73 14.74 -1.64 1.69
N LEU A 74 15.77 -2.18 2.34
CA LEU A 74 15.66 -2.81 3.65
C LEU A 74 15.34 -1.77 4.74
N LEU A 75 16.06 -0.65 4.75
CA LEU A 75 15.83 0.42 5.73
C LEU A 75 14.48 1.13 5.48
N GLY A 76 14.09 1.31 4.22
CA GLY A 76 12.76 1.81 3.86
C GLY A 76 11.64 0.89 4.36
N PHE A 77 11.81 -0.41 4.19
CA PHE A 77 10.88 -1.41 4.71
C PHE A 77 10.78 -1.37 6.24
N LEU A 78 11.91 -1.32 6.95
CA LEU A 78 11.93 -1.23 8.41
C LEU A 78 11.27 0.05 8.92
N ALA A 79 11.48 1.17 8.22
CA ALA A 79 10.82 2.43 8.53
C ALA A 79 9.30 2.34 8.34
N ASN A 80 8.83 1.71 7.24
CA ASN A 80 7.41 1.45 7.02
C ASN A 80 6.81 0.61 8.17
N LEU A 81 7.50 -0.48 8.52
CA LEU A 81 7.06 -1.40 9.57
C LEU A 81 7.05 -0.74 10.96
N TRP A 82 7.99 0.17 11.20
CA TRP A 82 8.02 0.98 12.41
C TRP A 82 6.80 1.92 12.51
N VAL A 83 6.34 2.51 11.40
CA VAL A 83 5.10 3.30 11.39
C VAL A 83 3.90 2.42 11.74
N ILE A 84 3.76 1.26 11.10
CA ILE A 84 2.69 0.29 11.40
C ILE A 84 2.69 -0.07 12.88
N LYS A 85 3.86 -0.42 13.42
CA LYS A 85 4.06 -0.72 14.84
C LYS A 85 3.60 0.43 15.75
N THR A 86 3.96 1.65 15.40
CA THR A 86 3.68 2.85 16.20
C THR A 86 2.20 3.23 16.14
N VAL A 87 1.59 3.20 14.96
CA VAL A 87 0.18 3.60 14.76
C VAL A 87 -0.79 2.56 15.33
N PHE A 88 -0.46 1.28 15.24
CA PHE A 88 -1.25 0.22 15.86
C PHE A 88 -0.87 -0.07 17.31
N GLU A 89 0.16 0.60 17.84
CA GLU A 89 0.66 0.43 19.21
C GLU A 89 0.87 -1.06 19.54
N THR A 90 1.60 -1.76 18.68
CA THR A 90 1.77 -3.22 18.71
C THR A 90 3.24 -3.64 18.73
N GLY A 91 3.50 -4.94 18.87
CA GLY A 91 4.84 -5.52 18.78
C GLY A 91 5.35 -5.66 17.34
N TRP A 92 6.67 -5.75 17.17
CA TRP A 92 7.33 -5.93 15.86
C TRP A 92 6.81 -7.14 15.08
N LEU A 93 6.68 -8.29 15.75
CA LEU A 93 6.17 -9.51 15.12
C LEU A 93 4.74 -9.33 14.61
N ARG A 94 3.85 -8.73 15.43
CA ARG A 94 2.46 -8.50 15.03
C ARG A 94 2.35 -7.48 13.89
N ALA A 95 3.15 -6.41 13.91
CA ALA A 95 3.22 -5.45 12.81
C ALA A 95 3.69 -6.10 11.50
N PHE A 96 4.72 -6.96 11.57
CA PHE A 96 5.20 -7.73 10.43
C PHE A 96 4.15 -8.72 9.91
N LEU A 97 3.50 -9.47 10.80
CA LEU A 97 2.44 -10.40 10.42
C LEU A 97 1.25 -9.66 9.79
N ALA A 98 0.86 -8.49 10.32
CA ALA A 98 -0.22 -7.70 9.73
C ALA A 98 0.14 -7.17 8.34
N TRP A 99 1.37 -6.69 8.15
CA TRP A 99 1.86 -6.27 6.84
C TRP A 99 1.89 -7.45 5.85
N LEU A 100 2.45 -8.60 6.27
CA LEU A 100 2.56 -9.79 5.44
C LEU A 100 1.18 -10.34 5.06
N LEU A 101 0.29 -10.48 6.04
CA LEU A 101 -1.07 -11.00 5.82
C LEU A 101 -1.88 -10.03 4.95
N SER A 102 -1.68 -8.72 5.09
CA SER A 102 -2.27 -7.72 4.19
C SER A 102 -1.81 -7.92 2.75
N ALA A 103 -0.52 -8.15 2.52
CA ALA A 103 0.03 -8.40 1.20
C ALA A 103 -0.50 -9.72 0.60
N VAL A 104 -0.59 -10.78 1.41
CA VAL A 104 -1.16 -12.08 1.00
C VAL A 104 -2.64 -11.92 0.62
N MET A 105 -3.44 -11.24 1.43
CA MET A 105 -4.85 -10.98 1.10
C MET A 105 -4.99 -10.18 -0.19
N ALA A 106 -4.21 -9.12 -0.35
CA ALA A 106 -4.22 -8.34 -1.58
C ALA A 106 -3.87 -9.21 -2.81
N ALA A 107 -2.82 -10.04 -2.72
CA ALA A 107 -2.43 -10.94 -3.79
C ALA A 107 -3.52 -11.98 -4.13
N VAL A 108 -4.16 -12.58 -3.11
CA VAL A 108 -5.25 -13.53 -3.31
C VAL A 108 -6.45 -12.87 -3.97
N ILE A 109 -6.87 -11.69 -3.51
CA ILE A 109 -8.00 -10.97 -4.14
C ILE A 109 -7.66 -10.59 -5.58
N MET A 110 -6.46 -10.09 -5.85
CA MET A 110 -6.03 -9.77 -7.22
C MET A 110 -6.03 -11.01 -8.12
N MET A 111 -5.56 -12.15 -7.62
CA MET A 111 -5.58 -13.43 -8.35
C MET A 111 -7.01 -13.88 -8.65
N LEU A 112 -7.92 -13.77 -7.68
CA LEU A 112 -9.34 -14.12 -7.89
C LEU A 112 -9.99 -13.20 -8.92
N LEU A 113 -9.78 -11.89 -8.82
CA LEU A 113 -10.30 -10.93 -9.79
C LEU A 113 -9.75 -11.19 -11.19
N ALA A 114 -8.49 -11.60 -11.31
CA ALA A 114 -7.90 -11.98 -12.59
C ALA A 114 -8.53 -13.28 -13.14
N ALA A 115 -8.72 -14.29 -12.28
CA ALA A 115 -9.33 -15.56 -12.66
C ALA A 115 -10.79 -15.42 -13.11
N PHE A 116 -11.56 -14.52 -12.49
CA PHE A 116 -12.94 -14.21 -12.88
C PHE A 116 -13.03 -13.28 -14.11
N GLY A 117 -11.90 -12.94 -14.74
CA GLY A 117 -11.87 -12.07 -15.92
C GLY A 117 -12.22 -10.60 -15.62
N LEU A 118 -12.38 -10.20 -14.36
CA LEU A 118 -12.62 -8.79 -14.01
C LEU A 118 -11.45 -7.88 -14.41
N PHE A 119 -10.23 -8.40 -14.40
CA PHE A 119 -9.07 -7.71 -14.97
C PHE A 119 -9.00 -7.75 -16.51
N THR A 120 -9.65 -8.71 -17.16
CA THR A 120 -9.66 -8.83 -18.63
C THR A 120 -10.83 -8.10 -19.29
N ILE A 121 -11.92 -7.82 -18.57
CA ILE A 121 -13.05 -7.01 -19.07
C ILE A 121 -12.57 -5.60 -19.46
N GLY A 122 -11.64 -4.99 -18.71
CA GLY A 122 -11.03 -3.70 -19.06
C GLY A 122 -10.09 -3.77 -20.28
N ALA A 123 -9.47 -4.92 -20.53
CA ALA A 123 -8.62 -5.16 -21.71
C ALA A 123 -9.45 -5.49 -22.97
N LEU A 124 -10.60 -6.14 -22.80
CA LEU A 124 -11.55 -6.47 -23.88
C LEU A 124 -12.46 -5.28 -24.24
N SER A 125 -12.78 -4.38 -23.30
CA SER A 125 -13.49 -3.14 -23.59
C SER A 125 -12.64 -2.09 -24.32
N ALA A 126 -11.34 -2.35 -24.47
CA ALA A 126 -10.38 -1.50 -25.16
C ALA A 126 -10.04 -2.00 -26.58
N LEU A 127 -10.65 -3.12 -27.02
CA LEU A 127 -10.63 -3.66 -28.38
C LEU A 127 -11.98 -3.37 -29.05
#